data_AF-A0A971NSU9-F1
#
_entry.id   AF-A0A971NSU9-F1
#
_cell.length_a   1.000
_cell.length_b   1.000
_cell.length_c   1.000
_cell.angle_alpha   90.00
_cell.angle_beta   90.00
_cell.angle_gamma   90.00
#
_symmetry.space_group_name_H-M   'P 1'
#
loop_
_entity.id
_entity.type
_entity.pdbx_description
1 polymer ?
#
loop_
_entity_poly.entity_id
_entity_poly.type
_entity_poly.pdbx_seq_one_letter_code
_entity_poly.pdbx_strand_id
1 'polypeptide(L)' 'MTNKLPGGVTAFFPAYNDGGTITSMVLTALLALKQVTDDYEVIVVNDGSKDYTQAVLD' A
#
# COMPACT_ATOMS: atom_id res chain seq x y z
N MET A 1 -24.69 -0.66 -8.74
CA MET A 1 -23.42 -1.16 -9.32
C MET A 1 -22.59 0.07 -9.61
N THR A 2 -21.58 0.36 -8.78
CA THR A 2 -20.69 1.50 -9.01
C THR A 2 -19.82 1.19 -10.22
N ASN A 3 -19.84 2.08 -11.22
CA ASN A 3 -18.90 1.97 -12.33
C ASN A 3 -17.48 2.16 -11.77
N LYS A 4 -16.65 1.13 -11.92
CA LYS A 4 -15.21 1.21 -11.64
C LYS A 4 -14.51 1.99 -12.75
N LEU A 5 -13.34 2.54 -12.45
CA LEU A 5 -12.51 3.25 -13.43
C LEU A 5 -12.00 2.27 -14.51
N PRO A 6 -11.94 2.68 -15.78
CA PRO A 6 -11.44 1.85 -16.87
C PRO A 6 -9.90 1.79 -16.96
N GLY A 7 -9.17 1.94 -15.85
CA GLY A 7 -7.70 1.99 -15.84
C GLY A 7 -7.07 1.58 -14.51
N GLY A 8 -5.75 1.40 -14.55
CA GLY A 8 -4.94 0.94 -13.42
C GLY A 8 -4.61 2.04 -12.41
N VAL A 9 -4.55 1.69 -11.12
CA VAL A 9 -4.07 2.59 -10.05
C VAL A 9 -2.93 1.95 -9.27
N THR A 10 -1.78 2.62 -9.29
CA THR A 10 -0.62 2.28 -8.45
C THR A 10 -0.58 3.21 -7.24
N ALA A 11 -0.64 2.65 -6.03
CA ALA A 11 -0.37 3.38 -4.81
C ALA A 11 1.06 3.08 -4.33
N PHE A 12 1.85 4.13 -4.10
CA PHE A 12 3.25 4.03 -3.70
C PHE A 12 3.46 4.59 -2.29
N PHE A 13 4.18 3.86 -1.44
CA PHE A 13 4.47 4.26 -0.07
C PHE A 13 5.96 4.07 0.27
N PRO A 14 6.73 5.15 0.51
CA PRO A 14 8.01 5.04 1.19
C PRO A 14 7.77 4.78 2.68
N ALA A 15 8.39 3.74 3.22
CA ALA A 15 8.28 3.35 4.63
C ALA A 15 9.61 3.60 5.35
N TYR A 16 9.62 4.57 6.27
CA TYR A 16 10.75 4.87 7.14
C TYR A 16 10.32 4.83 8.61
N ASN A 17 10.81 3.84 9.34
CA ASN A 17 10.46 3.59 10.74
C ASN A 17 8.95 3.50 11.02
N ASP A 18 8.25 2.77 10.15
CA ASP A 18 6.79 2.62 10.13
C ASP A 18 6.32 1.19 10.45
N GLY A 19 7.15 0.38 11.12
CA GLY A 19 6.83 -1.03 11.37
C GLY A 19 5.55 -1.26 12.19
N GLY A 20 5.11 -0.25 12.95
CA GLY A 20 3.88 -0.30 13.74
C GLY A 20 2.60 -0.08 12.94
N THR A 21 2.68 0.54 11.76
CA THR A 21 1.51 1.07 11.06
C THR A 21 1.49 0.78 9.56
N ILE A 22 2.62 0.45 8.94
CA ILE A 22 2.70 0.22 7.50
C ILE A 22 1.73 -0.87 7.02
N THR A 23 1.57 -1.95 7.78
CA THR A 23 0.65 -3.05 7.44
C THR A 23 -0.81 -2.61 7.38
N SER A 24 -1.28 -1.86 8.38
CA SER A 24 -2.68 -1.41 8.43
C SER A 24 -2.95 -0.33 7.38
N MET A 25 -1.95 0.51 7.09
CA MET A 25 -2.02 1.49 6.01
C MET A 25 -2.13 0.81 4.63
N VAL A 26 -1.29 -0.20 4.35
CA VAL A 26 -1.36 -0.97 3.09
C VAL A 26 -2.71 -1.68 2.95
N LEU A 27 -3.19 -2.33 4.01
CA LEU A 27 -4.49 -2.97 4.01
C LEU A 27 -5.61 -1.99 3.69
N THR A 28 -5.57 -0.79 4.29
CA THR A 28 -6.56 0.27 4.03
C THR A 28 -6.51 0.74 2.58
N ALA A 29 -5.31 0.91 2.02
CA ALA A 29 -5.13 1.27 0.61
C ALA A 29 -5.71 0.19 -0.31
N LEU A 30 -5.43 -1.10 -0.05
CA LEU A 30 -5.99 -2.22 -0.83
C LEU A 30 -7.53 -2.23 -0.80
N LEU A 31 -8.13 -2.02 0.37
CA LEU A 31 -9.59 -1.96 0.53
C LEU A 31 -10.21 -0.76 -0.21
N ALA A 32 -9.52 0.37 -0.26
CA ALA A 32 -9.96 1.54 -1.00
C ALA A 32 -9.83 1.33 -2.52
N LEU A 33 -8.67 0.86 -2.99
CA LEU A 33 -8.38 0.64 -4.41
C LEU A 33 -9.36 -0.35 -5.05
N LYS A 34 -9.68 -1.44 -4.32
CA LYS A 34 -10.66 -2.44 -4.76
C LYS A 34 -12.05 -1.86 -5.05
N GLN A 35 -12.44 -0.75 -4.41
CA GLN A 35 -13.72 -0.09 -4.65
C GLN A 35 -13.71 0.74 -5.94
N VAL A 36 -12.52 1.15 -6.41
CA VAL A 36 -12.35 2.14 -7.47
C VAL A 36 -11.98 1.50 -8.80
N THR A 37 -11.12 0.48 -8.80
CA THR A 37 -10.68 -0.24 -10.01
C THR A 37 -10.47 -1.73 -9.70
N ASP A 38 -10.48 -2.55 -10.74
CA ASP A 38 -10.07 -3.97 -10.67
C ASP A 38 -8.57 -4.14 -10.96
N ASP A 39 -7.92 -3.13 -11.53
CA ASP A 39 -6.49 -3.12 -11.86
C ASP A 39 -5.77 -2.19 -10.89
N TYR A 40 -5.12 -2.75 -9.88
CA TYR A 40 -4.39 -1.95 -8.90
C TYR A 40 -3.20 -2.70 -8.32
N GLU A 41 -2.20 -1.94 -7.92
CA GLU A 41 -1.03 -2.43 -7.18
C GLU A 41 -0.69 -1.48 -6.02
N VAL A 42 -0.04 -2.05 -5.01
CA VAL A 42 0.55 -1.28 -3.93
C VAL A 42 2.03 -1.59 -3.89
N ILE A 43 2.86 -0.54 -4.02
CA ILE A 43 4.31 -0.64 -3.94
C ILE A 43 4.72 0.01 -2.63
N VAL A 44 5.37 -0.77 -1.76
CA VAL A 44 5.98 -0.27 -0.54
C VAL A 44 7.49 -0.41 -0.66
N VAL A 45 8.21 0.66 -0.35
CA VAL A 45 9.67 0.66 -0.39
C VAL A 45 10.20 0.99 0.99
N ASN A 46 11.06 0.13 1.52
CA ASN A 46 11.83 0.46 2.71
C ASN A 46 12.76 1.63 2.41
N ASP A 47 12.49 2.79 2.98
CA ASP A 47 13.22 4.04 2.77
C ASP A 47 14.36 4.18 3.81
N GLY A 48 15.17 3.13 3.96
CA GLY A 48 16.32 3.12 4.87
C GLY A 48 15.96 3.05 6.36
N SER A 49 14.86 2.35 6.70
CA SER A 49 14.42 2.17 8.09
C SER A 49 15.51 1.56 8.98
N LYS A 50 15.51 1.95 10.26
CA LYS A 50 16.42 1.45 11.30
C LYS A 50 15.71 0.65 12.39
N ASP A 51 14.38 0.67 12.39
CA ASP A 51 13.55 -0.14 13.27
C ASP A 51 13.18 -1.48 12.58
N TYR A 52 12.11 -2.11 13.07
CA TYR A 52 11.64 -3.39 12.55
C TYR A 52 10.78 -3.28 11.27
N THR A 53 10.66 -2.10 10.64
CA THR A 53 9.93 -1.93 9.36
C THR A 53 10.44 -2.88 8.29
N GLN A 54 11.76 -3.05 8.21
CA GLN A 54 12.36 -3.98 7.24
C GLN A 54 11.81 -5.41 7.43
N ALA A 55 11.75 -5.88 8.69
CA ALA A 55 11.22 -7.21 8.99
C ALA A 55 9.71 -7.35 8.72
N VAL A 56 8.98 -6.23 8.60
CA VAL A 56 7.57 -6.24 8.19
C VAL A 56 7.42 -6.32 6.66
N LEU A 57 8.42 -5.87 5.90
CA LEU A 57 8.40 -5.82 4.43
C LEU A 57 9.09 -7.03 3.76
N ASP A 58 9.84 -7.83 4.50
CA ASP A 58 10.46 -9.10 4.05
C ASP A 58 9.47 -10.28 4.06
#